data_AF-A0A9D5NXN0-F1
#
_entry.id   AF-A0A9D5NXN0-F1
#
_cell.length_a   1.000
_cell.length_b   1.000
_cell.length_c   1.000
_cell.angle_alpha   90.00
_cell.angle_beta   90.00
_cell.angle_gamma   90.00
#
_symmetry.space_group_name_H-M   'P 1'
#
loop_
_entity.id
_entity.type
_entity.pdbx_description
1 polymer ?
#
loop_
_entity_poly.entity_id
_entity_poly.type
_entity_poly.pdbx_seq_one_letter_code
_entity_poly.pdbx_strand_id
1 'polypeptide(L)'
;MKVTLIIPDKDYERLVKSGRRLRGSLGLISPRVMDMRLYADGQRNRRELVWRKLEHGRVSVNTMAMTARVSMFFNLTETGLCPWKQVKLESEVASEFLYDNDL
;
A
#
# COMPACT_ATOMS: atom_id res chain seq x y z
N MET A 1 20.76 4.04 -19.98
CA MET A 1 19.57 3.59 -19.24
C MET A 1 18.52 3.10 -20.24
N LYS A 2 17.91 1.92 -20.05
CA LYS A 2 16.89 1.37 -20.96
C LYS A 2 15.59 1.20 -20.17
N VAL A 3 14.50 1.79 -20.67
CA VAL A 3 13.15 1.63 -20.11
C VAL A 3 12.31 0.88 -21.14
N THR A 4 11.79 -0.28 -20.76
CA THR A 4 10.87 -1.06 -21.60
C THR A 4 9.45 -0.76 -21.14
N LEU A 5 8.65 -0.12 -22.00
CA LEU A 5 7.23 0.06 -21.77
C LEU A 5 6.49 -1.13 -22.39
N ILE A 6 5.61 -1.73 -21.60
CA ILE A 6 4.69 -2.76 -22.07
C ILE A 6 3.29 -2.16 -21.86
N ILE A 7 2.40 -2.38 -22.82
CA ILE A 7 1.00 -1.95 -22.75
C ILE A 7 0.10 -3.08 -23.28
N PRO A 8 -1.15 -3.19 -22.80
CA PRO A 8 -2.10 -4.15 -23.36
C PRO A 8 -2.40 -3.85 -24.83
N ASP A 9 -2.57 -4.88 -25.65
CA ASP A 9 -2.83 -4.75 -27.10
C ASP A 9 -4.06 -3.86 -27.38
N LYS A 10 -5.11 -3.99 -26.57
CA LYS A 10 -6.33 -3.16 -26.70
C LYS A 10 -6.06 -1.68 -26.53
N ASP A 11 -5.14 -1.32 -25.64
CA ASP A 11 -4.76 0.08 -25.41
C ASP A 11 -3.82 0.58 -26.49
N TYR A 12 -2.92 -0.26 -26.99
CA TYR A 12 -2.10 0.04 -28.16
C TYR A 12 -2.95 0.27 -29.41
N GLU A 13 -3.93 -0.60 -29.68
CA GLU A 13 -4.86 -0.41 -30.79
C GLU A 13 -5.63 0.92 -30.69
N ARG A 14 -6.10 1.27 -29.49
CA ARG A 14 -6.77 2.55 -29.24
C ARG A 14 -5.84 3.73 -29.46
N LEU A 15 -4.58 3.63 -29.02
CA LEU A 15 -3.55 4.65 -29.24
C LEU A 15 -3.34 4.88 -30.74
N VAL A 16 -3.10 3.81 -31.50
CA VAL A 16 -2.83 3.87 -32.95
C VAL A 16 -4.06 4.37 -33.71
N LYS A 17 -5.26 3.87 -33.40
CA LYS A 17 -6.50 4.24 -34.10
C LYS A 17 -6.95 5.68 -33.82
N SER A 18 -6.79 6.16 -32.59
CA SER A 18 -7.31 7.48 -32.19
C SER A 18 -6.30 8.62 -32.29
N GLY A 19 -4.99 8.31 -32.35
CA GLY A 19 -3.92 9.31 -32.25
C GLY A 19 -3.90 10.06 -30.91
N ARG A 20 -4.70 9.62 -29.93
CA ARG A 20 -4.83 10.28 -28.62
C ARG A 20 -3.78 9.75 -27.65
N ARG A 21 -3.59 10.46 -26.53
CA ARG A 21 -2.68 10.05 -25.46
C ARG A 21 -3.34 9.00 -24.57
N LEU A 22 -2.63 7.91 -24.25
CA LEU A 22 -3.02 7.00 -23.17
C LEU A 22 -2.73 7.66 -21.83
N ARG A 23 -3.73 7.75 -20.94
CA ARG A 23 -3.59 8.18 -19.55
C ARG A 23 -3.76 6.97 -18.64
N GLY A 24 -2.83 6.77 -17.72
CA GLY A 24 -2.85 5.66 -16.77
C GLY A 24 -1.69 5.73 -15.78
N SER A 25 -1.59 4.73 -14.92
CA SER A 25 -0.48 4.59 -13.97
C SER A 25 0.59 3.66 -14.53
N LEU A 26 1.87 4.04 -14.37
CA LEU A 26 3.00 3.20 -14.73
C LEU A 26 3.38 2.33 -13.52
N GLY A 27 3.18 1.01 -13.64
CA GLY A 27 3.70 0.06 -12.66
C GLY A 27 5.17 -0.25 -12.96
N LEU A 28 6.06 0.03 -12.01
CA LEU A 28 7.46 -0.41 -12.11
C LEU A 28 7.53 -1.88 -11.74
N ILE A 29 7.72 -2.74 -12.75
CA ILE A 29 7.92 -4.17 -12.57
C ILE A 29 9.41 -4.52 -12.68
N SER A 30 9.86 -5.47 -11.87
CA SER A 30 11.23 -5.99 -11.95
C SER A 30 11.45 -6.64 -13.32
N PRO A 31 12.65 -6.54 -13.93
CA PRO A 31 12.96 -7.22 -15.18
C PRO A 31 12.74 -8.74 -15.12
N ARG A 32 12.79 -9.33 -13.92
CA ARG A 32 12.58 -10.77 -13.69
C ARG A 32 11.10 -11.17 -13.60
N VAL A 33 10.21 -10.19 -13.43
CA VAL A 33 8.78 -10.41 -13.19
C VAL A 33 8.01 -9.59 -14.21
N MET A 34 7.68 -10.22 -15.34
CA MET A 34 7.00 -9.56 -16.46
C MET A 34 5.46 -9.58 -16.37
N ASP A 35 4.90 -10.05 -15.25
CA ASP A 35 3.44 -10.16 -15.11
C ASP A 35 2.82 -8.87 -14.55
N MET A 36 2.14 -8.11 -15.43
CA MET A 36 1.38 -6.92 -15.05
C MET A 36 0.20 -7.21 -14.12
N ARG A 37 -0.29 -8.45 -14.07
CA ARG A 37 -1.40 -8.81 -13.17
C ARG A 37 -1.01 -8.59 -11.72
N LEU A 38 0.27 -8.74 -11.36
CA LEU A 38 0.77 -8.45 -10.02
C LEU A 38 0.58 -6.98 -9.61
N TYR A 39 0.66 -6.05 -10.57
CA TYR A 39 0.34 -4.64 -10.31
C TYR A 39 -1.17 -4.44 -10.10
N ALA A 40 -2.00 -5.12 -10.91
CA ALA A 40 -3.46 -5.07 -10.77
C ALA A 40 -3.95 -5.70 -9.46
N ASP A 41 -3.38 -6.83 -9.04
CA ASP A 41 -3.67 -7.49 -7.76
C ASP A 41 -3.24 -6.61 -6.57
N GLY A 42 -2.09 -5.94 -6.67
CA GLY A 42 -1.65 -4.95 -5.68
C GLY A 42 -2.62 -3.77 -5.52
N GLN A 43 -3.33 -3.37 -6.58
CA GLN A 43 -4.39 -2.35 -6.52
C GLN A 43 -5.71 -2.90 -5.99
N ARG A 44 -6.05 -4.16 -6.32
CA ARG A 44 -7.29 -4.82 -5.88
C ARG A 44 -7.32 -5.03 -4.36
N ASN A 45 -6.19 -5.45 -3.80
CA ASN A 45 -6.00 -5.62 -2.36
C ASN A 45 -5.99 -4.29 -1.57
N ARG A 46 -5.90 -3.14 -2.26
CA ARG A 46 -5.90 -1.82 -1.63
C ARG A 46 -7.31 -1.31 -1.30
N ARG A 47 -8.35 -1.89 -1.92
CA ARG A 47 -9.76 -1.48 -1.71
C ARG A 47 -10.34 -1.96 -0.39
N GLU A 48 -9.72 -2.95 0.25
CA GLU A 48 -10.16 -3.52 1.54
C GLU A 48 -9.15 -3.23 2.67
N LEU A 49 -8.35 -2.18 2.49
CA LEU A 49 -7.39 -1.74 3.51
C LEU A 49 -8.07 -0.75 4.47
N VAL A 50 -8.56 -1.24 5.61
CA VAL A 50 -9.05 -0.38 6.69
C VAL A 50 -7.86 0.08 7.51
N TRP A 51 -7.85 1.34 7.95
CA TRP A 51 -6.76 1.85 8.76
C TRP A 51 -7.27 2.81 9.83
N ARG A 52 -6.55 2.85 10.96
CA ARG A 52 -6.75 3.79 12.06
C ARG A 52 -5.45 4.55 12.29
N LYS A 53 -5.57 5.87 12.42
CA LYS A 53 -4.42 6.73 12.78
C LYS A 53 -4.04 6.48 14.23
N LEU A 54 -2.74 6.37 14.50
CA LEU A 54 -2.17 6.37 15.85
C LEU A 54 -1.44 7.71 16.06
N GLU A 55 -1.08 8.02 17.30
CA GLU A 55 -0.38 9.27 17.62
C GLU A 55 0.93 9.40 16.84
N HIS A 56 1.75 8.34 16.83
CA HIS A 56 3.03 8.29 16.13
C HIS A 56 2.99 7.43 14.87
N GLY A 57 1.81 7.18 14.30
CA GLY A 57 1.73 6.31 13.14
C GLY A 57 0.34 5.90 12.70
N ARG A 58 0.21 4.63 12.32
CA ARG A 58 -1.06 4.02 11.93
C ARG A 58 -1.04 2.51 12.08
N VAL A 59 -2.22 1.95 12.29
CA VAL A 59 -2.50 0.52 12.09
C VAL A 59 -3.32 0.37 10.82
N SER A 60 -2.96 -0.60 9.99
CA SER A 60 -3.68 -0.96 8.78
C SER A 60 -4.00 -2.44 8.78
N VAL A 61 -5.24 -2.75 8.44
CA VAL A 61 -5.81 -4.08 8.32
C VAL A 61 -6.13 -4.34 6.86
N ASN A 62 -5.73 -5.50 6.37
CA ASN A 62 -6.25 -6.07 5.13
C ASN A 62 -7.20 -7.20 5.51
N THR A 63 -8.50 -6.93 5.42
CA THR A 63 -9.54 -7.89 5.81
C THR A 63 -9.54 -9.13 4.92
N MET A 64 -9.21 -8.99 3.64
CA MET A 64 -9.14 -10.11 2.69
C MET A 64 -7.99 -11.07 2.97
N ALA A 65 -6.82 -10.52 3.29
CA ALA A 65 -5.60 -11.29 3.52
C ALA A 65 -5.43 -11.73 4.97
N MET A 66 -6.35 -11.34 5.86
CA MET A 66 -6.24 -11.49 7.31
C MET A 66 -4.87 -11.06 7.85
N THR A 67 -4.39 -9.91 7.39
CA THR A 67 -3.10 -9.36 7.84
C THR A 67 -3.26 -7.98 8.45
N ALA A 68 -2.59 -7.77 9.58
CA ALA A 68 -2.44 -6.47 10.21
C ALA A 68 -1.00 -5.95 10.08
N ARG A 69 -0.85 -4.63 9.95
CA ARG A 69 0.44 -3.94 10.00
C ARG A 69 0.32 -2.69 10.84
N VAL A 70 1.18 -2.59 11.85
CA VAL A 70 1.41 -1.35 12.60
C VAL A 70 2.66 -0.67 12.04
N SER A 71 2.59 0.63 11.82
CA SER A 71 3.72 1.44 11.36
C SER A 71 3.82 2.67 12.25
N MET A 72 4.91 2.77 13.02
CA MET A 72 5.19 3.87 13.94
C MET A 72 6.47 4.59 13.49
N PHE A 73 6.51 5.90 13.71
CA PHE A 73 7.65 6.76 13.45
C PHE A 73 7.85 7.66 14.66
N PHE A 74 9.01 7.52 15.31
CA PHE A 74 9.42 8.39 16.42
C PHE A 74 10.52 9.31 15.91
N ASN A 75 10.35 10.61 16.10
CA ASN A 75 11.40 11.54 15.76
C ASN A 75 12.44 11.56 16.89
N LEU A 76 13.73 11.51 16.55
CA LEU A 76 14.82 11.58 17.53
C LEU A 76 14.83 12.90 18.33
N THR A 77 14.13 13.93 17.85
CA THR A 77 13.97 15.21 18.54
C THR A 77 12.77 15.25 19.50
N GLU A 78 11.95 14.19 19.58
CA GLU A 78 10.84 14.12 20.53
C GLU A 78 11.36 13.94 21.96
N THR A 79 11.50 15.05 22.67
CA THR A 79 11.93 15.06 24.08
C THR A 79 10.78 14.70 25.01
N GLY A 80 11.06 13.92 26.06
CA GLY A 80 10.05 13.53 27.07
C GLY A 80 9.23 12.30 26.69
N LEU A 81 9.46 11.75 25.50
CA LEU A 81 8.84 10.50 25.04
C LEU A 81 9.76 9.33 25.35
N CYS A 82 9.17 8.24 25.85
CA CYS A 82 9.87 6.99 26.09
C CYS A 82 9.41 5.99 25.01
N PRO A 83 10.22 5.73 23.96
CA PRO A 83 9.72 5.04 22.77
C PRO A 83 9.10 3.68 23.06
N TRP A 84 9.66 2.89 23.98
CA TRP A 84 9.10 1.58 24.32
C TRP A 84 7.72 1.68 24.99
N LYS A 85 7.47 2.71 25.82
CA LYS A 85 6.16 2.93 26.45
C LYS A 85 5.13 3.31 25.41
N GLN A 86 5.51 4.17 24.48
CA GLN A 86 4.62 4.62 23.41
C GLN A 86 4.31 3.49 22.44
N VAL A 87 5.31 2.67 22.07
CA VAL A 87 5.10 1.44 21.29
C VAL A 87 4.09 0.52 21.98
N LYS A 88 4.22 0.31 23.30
CA LYS A 88 3.29 -0.54 24.05
C LYS A 88 1.87 0.02 24.00
N LEU A 89 1.69 1.30 24.35
CA LEU A 89 0.38 1.95 24.39
C LEU A 89 -0.29 1.98 23.01
N GLU A 90 0.45 2.34 21.96
CA GLU A 90 -0.07 2.32 20.59
C GLU A 90 -0.32 0.91 20.05
N SER A 91 0.40 -0.10 20.54
CA SER A 91 0.12 -1.50 20.23
C SER A 91 -1.18 -1.98 20.88
N GLU A 92 -1.49 -1.53 22.09
CA GLU A 92 -2.77 -1.82 22.76
C GLU A 92 -3.94 -1.21 21.97
N VAL A 93 -3.84 0.06 21.57
CA VAL A 93 -4.85 0.73 20.71
C VAL A 93 -4.98 0.04 19.35
N ALA A 94 -3.85 -0.40 18.78
CA ALA A 94 -3.86 -1.17 17.54
C ALA A 94 -4.56 -2.52 17.73
N SER A 95 -4.36 -3.21 18.85
CA SER A 95 -5.02 -4.47 19.16
C SER A 95 -6.54 -4.33 19.28
N GLU A 96 -7.03 -3.28 19.94
CA GLU A 96 -8.47 -2.99 20.01
C GLU A 96 -9.06 -2.79 18.61
N PHE A 97 -8.34 -2.09 17.72
CA PHE A 97 -8.75 -1.94 16.33
C PHE A 97 -8.80 -3.26 15.56
N LEU A 98 -7.93 -4.24 15.87
CA LEU A 98 -7.98 -5.56 15.25
C LEU A 98 -9.23 -6.34 15.70
N TYR A 99 -9.53 -6.31 17.00
CA TYR A 99 -10.75 -6.90 17.53
C TYR A 99 -12.02 -6.31 16.89
N ASP A 100 -12.06 -4.99 16.69
CA ASP A 100 -13.17 -4.31 16.01
C ASP A 100 -13.37 -4.76 14.54
N ASN A 101 -12.35 -5.36 13.91
CA ASN A 101 -12.35 -5.76 12.50
C ASN A 101 -12.23 -7.29 12.32
N ASP A 102 -12.61 -8.07 13.34
CA ASP A 102 -12.62 -9.54 13.33
C ASP A 102 -11.27 -10.18 12.92
N LEU A 103 -10.16 -9.61 13.41
CA LEU A 103 -8.80 -10.16 13.29
C LEU A 103 -8.18 -10.60 14.61
#